data_AF-A0A068UTR4-F1
#
_entry.id   AF-A0A068UTR4-F1
#
_cell.length_a   1.000
_cell.length_b   1.000
_cell.length_c   1.000
_cell.angle_alpha   90.00
_cell.angle_beta   90.00
_cell.angle_gamma   90.00
#
_symmetry.space_group_name_H-M   'P 1'
#
loop_
_entity.id
_entity.type
_entity.pdbx_description
1 polymer ?
#
loop_
_entity_poly.entity_id
_entity_poly.type
_entity_poly.pdbx_seq_one_letter_code
_entity_poly.pdbx_strand_id
1 'polypeptide(L)'
;MAGAKIKSVTLRPPDFSVPLDELRSIISKNTRAILINSPHNPTGKMFAREELRAIVSLCIQNDVLVFTVGNNKVYDKLAFEMDHISMASLPGMYGRTVTQNSLGKTFSLTGWKTGWANSSSTFDMGSETSPFFPHICNINSNAVCCCNSSQSPRFLLSGAKD
;
A
#
# COMPACT_ATOMS: atom_id res chain seq x y z
N MET A 1 -6.75 3.10 15.69
CA MET A 1 -5.67 2.65 14.77
C MET A 1 -5.07 1.34 15.24
N ALA A 2 -4.48 0.55 14.33
CA ALA A 2 -4.10 -0.86 14.52
C ALA A 2 -2.85 -1.15 15.39
N GLY A 3 -2.25 -0.16 16.06
CA GLY A 3 -1.11 -0.39 16.98
C GLY A 3 0.20 -0.85 16.33
N ALA A 4 0.31 -0.82 15.00
CA ALA A 4 1.51 -1.23 14.28
C ALA A 4 2.67 -0.23 14.48
N LYS A 5 3.90 -0.75 14.61
CA LYS A 5 5.12 0.08 14.59
C LYS A 5 5.51 0.40 13.15
N ILE A 6 5.53 1.69 12.82
CA ILE A 6 5.85 2.17 11.48
C ILE A 6 7.36 2.35 11.35
N LYS A 7 7.93 1.82 10.26
CA LYS A 7 9.29 2.12 9.80
C LYS A 7 9.19 2.73 8.40
N SER A 8 9.78 3.89 8.20
CA SER A 8 9.78 4.60 6.91
C SER A 8 11.10 4.43 6.20
N VAL A 9 11.05 4.43 4.86
CA VAL A 9 12.22 4.54 3.99
C VAL A 9 12.14 5.89 3.28
N THR A 10 13.19 6.69 3.36
CA THR A 10 13.18 8.04 2.76
C THR A 10 13.63 7.99 1.30
N LEU A 11 12.70 8.31 0.39
CA LEU A 11 13.04 8.58 -1.02
C LEU A 11 13.73 9.94 -1.11
N ARG A 12 14.82 10.03 -1.87
CA ARG A 12 15.67 11.23 -1.94
C ARG A 12 15.68 11.79 -3.37
N PRO A 13 15.69 13.12 -3.55
CA PRO A 13 15.90 13.72 -4.86
C PRO A 13 17.30 13.37 -5.41
N PRO A 14 17.50 13.45 -6.74
CA PRO A 14 16.55 13.99 -7.73
C PRO A 14 15.53 12.98 -8.26
N ASP A 15 15.84 11.69 -8.21
CA ASP A 15 15.09 10.62 -8.89
C ASP A 15 14.06 9.91 -8.01
N PHE A 16 14.16 10.09 -6.68
CA PHE A 16 13.28 9.46 -5.71
C PHE A 16 13.23 7.93 -5.83
N SER A 17 14.34 7.33 -6.26
CA SER A 17 14.49 5.87 -6.35
C SER A 17 14.42 5.21 -4.98
N VAL A 18 13.93 3.97 -4.95
CA VAL A 18 13.84 3.18 -3.72
C VAL A 18 15.25 2.83 -3.24
N PRO A 19 15.68 3.26 -2.03
CA PRO A 19 16.97 2.87 -1.49
C PRO A 19 16.87 1.41 -0.98
N LEU A 20 17.15 0.46 -1.87
CA LEU A 20 16.93 -0.97 -1.63
C LEU A 20 17.71 -1.51 -0.42
N ASP A 21 18.90 -1.00 -0.15
CA ASP A 21 19.69 -1.43 1.01
C ASP A 21 19.08 -0.95 2.33
N GLU A 22 18.56 0.28 2.36
CA GLU A 22 17.81 0.82 3.50
C GLU A 22 16.54 -0.01 3.73
N LEU A 23 15.79 -0.29 2.66
CA LEU A 23 14.59 -1.14 2.73
C LEU A 23 14.91 -2.55 3.26
N ARG A 24 15.98 -3.19 2.76
CA ARG A 24 16.44 -4.50 3.23
C ARG A 24 16.80 -4.49 4.71
N SER A 25 17.45 -3.42 5.19
CA SER A 25 17.89 -3.31 6.58
C SER A 25 16.74 -3.23 7.58
N ILE A 26 15.58 -2.70 7.16
CA ILE A 26 14.44 -2.49 8.06
C ILE A 26 13.41 -3.62 8.02
N ILE A 27 13.36 -4.38 6.92
CA ILE A 27 12.49 -5.56 6.76
C ILE A 27 13.01 -6.69 7.65
N SER A 28 12.08 -7.36 8.32
CA SER A 28 12.38 -8.45 9.25
C SER A 28 11.19 -9.41 9.32
N LYS A 29 11.35 -10.52 10.06
CA LYS A 29 10.26 -11.46 10.37
C LYS A 29 9.06 -10.83 11.09
N ASN A 30 9.23 -9.64 11.68
CA ASN A 30 8.17 -8.88 12.34
C ASN A 30 7.47 -7.89 11.40
N THR A 31 7.97 -7.71 10.18
CA THR A 31 7.31 -6.89 9.17
C THR A 31 6.06 -7.63 8.70
N ARG A 32 4.90 -6.96 8.75
CA ARG A 32 3.61 -7.55 8.33
C ARG A 32 3.09 -6.98 7.02
N ALA A 33 3.42 -5.73 6.73
CA ALA A 33 2.99 -5.06 5.52
C ALA A 33 3.99 -4.01 5.03
N ILE A 34 3.96 -3.73 3.74
CA ILE A 34 4.57 -2.57 3.09
C ILE A 34 3.45 -1.75 2.44
N LEU A 35 3.52 -0.42 2.56
CA LEU A 35 2.64 0.51 1.87
C LEU A 35 3.41 1.16 0.72
N ILE A 36 2.88 1.06 -0.50
CA ILE A 36 3.49 1.63 -1.71
C ILE A 36 2.48 2.53 -2.40
N ASN A 37 2.80 3.82 -2.47
CA ASN A 37 2.02 4.79 -3.21
C ASN A 37 2.64 4.94 -4.60
N SER A 38 2.03 4.36 -5.63
CA SER A 38 2.53 4.38 -7.02
C SER A 38 1.39 4.73 -7.97
N PRO A 39 1.46 5.83 -8.74
CA PRO A 39 2.44 6.91 -8.72
C PRO A 39 2.57 7.55 -7.33
N HIS A 40 3.79 7.91 -6.96
CA HIS A 40 4.10 8.44 -5.64
C HIS A 40 3.75 9.92 -5.53
N ASN A 41 2.61 10.22 -4.92
CA ASN A 41 2.31 11.56 -4.41
C ASN A 41 3.20 11.83 -3.17
N PRO A 42 3.94 12.95 -3.07
CA PRO A 42 3.88 14.19 -3.87
C PRO A 42 4.83 14.29 -5.06
N THR A 43 5.75 13.34 -5.21
CA THR A 43 6.88 13.43 -6.15
C THR A 43 6.51 13.16 -7.62
N GLY A 44 5.37 12.52 -7.88
CA GLY A 44 5.00 11.98 -9.19
C GLY A 44 5.78 10.72 -9.61
N LYS A 45 6.74 10.23 -8.81
CA LYS A 45 7.60 9.10 -9.14
C LYS A 45 6.79 7.84 -9.50
N MET A 46 7.12 7.30 -10.67
CA MET A 46 6.72 5.97 -11.11
C MET A 46 7.86 4.99 -10.84
N PHE A 47 7.60 3.92 -10.08
CA PHE A 47 8.63 2.94 -9.74
C PHE A 47 8.97 2.06 -10.95
N ALA A 48 10.27 1.93 -11.23
CA ALA A 48 10.77 1.09 -12.30
C ALA A 48 10.51 -0.39 -12.00
N ARG A 49 10.48 -1.21 -13.05
CA ARG A 49 10.21 -2.64 -12.93
C ARG A 49 11.23 -3.34 -12.03
N GLU A 50 12.48 -2.91 -12.09
CA GLU A 50 13.61 -3.43 -11.31
C GLU A 50 13.43 -3.13 -9.82
N GLU A 51 13.00 -1.91 -9.48
CA GLU A 51 12.66 -1.51 -8.11
C GLU A 51 11.51 -2.36 -7.57
N LEU A 52 10.44 -2.51 -8.36
CA LEU A 52 9.29 -3.33 -7.99
C LEU A 52 9.67 -4.80 -7.83
N ARG A 53 10.50 -5.38 -8.72
CA ARG A 53 11.00 -6.76 -8.58
C ARG A 53 11.78 -6.98 -7.29
N ALA A 54 12.59 -6.01 -6.89
CA ALA A 54 13.32 -6.09 -5.63
C ALA A 54 12.37 -6.09 -4.43
N ILE A 55 11.34 -5.24 -4.45
CA ILE A 55 10.30 -5.22 -3.43
C ILE A 55 9.52 -6.55 -3.40
N VAL A 56 9.10 -7.07 -4.55
CA VAL A 56 8.43 -8.37 -4.69
C VAL A 56 9.25 -9.49 -4.05
N SER A 57 10.55 -9.51 -4.33
CA SER A 57 11.46 -10.52 -3.76
C SER A 57 11.46 -10.46 -2.23
N LEU A 58 11.51 -9.25 -1.65
CA LEU A 58 11.48 -9.05 -0.20
C LEU A 58 10.12 -9.45 0.39
N CYS A 59 9.02 -9.13 -0.28
CA CYS A 59 7.68 -9.49 0.14
C CYS A 59 7.47 -11.01 0.17
N ILE A 60 7.95 -11.72 -0.85
CA ILE A 60 7.83 -13.17 -0.92
C ILE A 60 8.74 -13.83 0.13
N GLN A 61 9.99 -13.40 0.25
CA GLN A 61 10.95 -13.99 1.18
C GLN A 61 10.56 -13.84 2.66
N ASN A 62 9.86 -12.75 3.01
CA ASN A 62 9.50 -12.43 4.40
C ASN A 62 8.00 -12.62 4.69
N ASP A 63 7.25 -13.15 3.73
CA ASP A 63 5.79 -13.27 3.76
C ASP A 63 5.07 -11.98 4.19
N VAL A 64 5.36 -10.90 3.47
CA VAL A 64 4.87 -9.56 3.77
C VAL A 64 3.76 -9.17 2.79
N LEU A 65 2.69 -8.59 3.32
CA LEU A 65 1.59 -8.04 2.53
C LEU A 65 1.97 -6.70 1.89
N VAL A 66 1.36 -6.37 0.76
CA VAL A 66 1.51 -5.05 0.14
C VAL A 66 0.17 -4.34 0.05
N PHE A 67 0.11 -3.16 0.63
CA PHE A 67 -0.96 -2.21 0.38
C PHE A 67 -0.47 -1.24 -0.68
N THR A 68 -1.25 -1.07 -1.73
CA THR A 68 -0.90 -0.13 -2.79
C THR A 68 -2.13 0.59 -3.29
N VAL A 69 -1.92 1.74 -3.92
CA VAL A 69 -3.00 2.44 -4.60
C VAL A 69 -3.24 1.80 -5.97
N GLY A 70 -4.50 1.45 -6.20
CA GLY A 70 -5.00 1.01 -7.47
C GLY A 70 -5.19 2.20 -8.38
N ASN A 71 -4.50 2.12 -9.49
CA ASN A 71 -4.85 2.86 -10.67
C ASN A 71 -5.61 1.91 -11.59
N ASN A 72 -6.93 2.03 -11.57
CA ASN A 72 -7.67 1.77 -12.80
C ASN A 72 -7.03 2.63 -13.89
N LYS A 73 -7.07 2.16 -15.14
CA LYS A 73 -6.50 2.73 -16.38
C LYS A 73 -6.76 4.22 -16.67
N VAL A 74 -7.29 4.98 -15.72
CA VAL A 74 -7.51 6.42 -15.78
C VAL A 74 -6.27 7.19 -15.32
N TYR A 75 -5.45 6.65 -14.40
CA TYR A 75 -4.11 7.21 -14.16
C TYR A 75 -3.06 6.76 -15.20
N ASP A 76 -3.35 5.76 -16.03
CA ASP A 76 -2.58 5.57 -17.29
C ASP A 76 -2.61 6.86 -18.12
N LYS A 77 -3.68 7.66 -18.01
CA LYS A 77 -3.77 8.98 -18.66
C LYS A 77 -2.99 10.09 -17.93
N LEU A 78 -2.43 9.81 -16.76
CA LEU A 78 -1.56 10.70 -16.00
C LEU A 78 -0.12 10.18 -15.95
N ALA A 79 0.14 9.00 -16.52
CA ALA A 79 1.48 8.46 -16.69
C ALA A 79 2.09 9.11 -17.93
N PHE A 80 3.05 10.03 -17.74
CA PHE A 80 3.63 10.80 -18.84
C PHE A 80 4.79 10.08 -19.54
N GLU A 81 5.57 9.27 -18.81
CA GLU A 81 6.84 8.71 -19.31
C GLU A 81 6.91 7.17 -19.33
N MET A 82 6.15 6.50 -18.46
CA MET A 82 6.16 5.04 -18.37
C MET A 82 4.83 4.48 -17.87
N ASP A 83 4.45 3.30 -18.37
CA ASP A 83 3.23 2.62 -17.96
C ASP A 83 3.21 2.26 -16.48
N HIS A 84 2.02 2.34 -15.88
CA HIS A 84 1.82 1.90 -14.51
C HIS A 84 1.89 0.38 -14.39
N ILE A 85 2.82 -0.11 -13.55
CA ILE A 85 2.92 -1.53 -13.23
C ILE A 85 2.13 -1.80 -11.94
N SER A 86 1.00 -2.48 -12.08
CA SER A 86 0.23 -2.95 -10.92
C SER A 86 1.04 -3.95 -10.10
N MET A 87 1.15 -3.74 -8.78
CA MET A 87 1.80 -4.69 -7.89
C MET A 87 1.15 -6.08 -7.97
N ALA A 88 -0.19 -6.13 -8.03
CA ALA A 88 -0.93 -7.38 -8.09
C ALA A 88 -0.72 -8.16 -9.39
N SER A 89 -0.21 -7.53 -10.47
CA SER A 89 0.12 -8.22 -11.73
C SER A 89 1.52 -8.84 -11.73
N LEU A 90 2.35 -8.57 -10.72
CA LEU A 90 3.67 -9.17 -10.60
C LEU A 90 3.58 -10.62 -10.11
N PRO A 91 4.47 -11.52 -10.58
CA PRO A 91 4.46 -12.93 -10.17
C PRO A 91 4.52 -13.10 -8.64
N GLY A 92 3.64 -13.93 -8.09
CA GLY A 92 3.59 -14.21 -6.65
C GLY A 92 2.96 -13.09 -5.79
N MET A 93 2.49 -11.99 -6.40
CA MET A 93 1.95 -10.84 -5.67
C MET A 93 0.42 -10.79 -5.58
N TYR A 94 -0.30 -11.45 -6.50
CA TYR A 94 -1.78 -11.42 -6.54
C TYR A 94 -2.42 -11.77 -5.19
N GLY A 95 -1.95 -12.84 -4.55
CA GLY A 95 -2.45 -13.32 -3.25
C GLY A 95 -2.05 -12.49 -2.03
N ARG A 96 -1.15 -11.50 -2.19
CA ARG A 96 -0.58 -10.72 -1.08
C ARG A 96 -0.71 -9.21 -1.26
N THR A 97 -1.46 -8.77 -2.27
CA THR A 97 -1.63 -7.35 -2.58
C THR A 97 -3.05 -6.90 -2.32
N VAL A 98 -3.19 -5.87 -1.50
CA VAL A 98 -4.43 -5.10 -1.34
C VAL A 98 -4.30 -3.80 -2.11
N THR A 99 -5.16 -3.62 -3.11
CA THR A 99 -5.10 -2.50 -4.06
C THR A 99 -6.26 -1.53 -3.81
N GLN A 100 -5.98 -0.30 -3.39
CA GLN A 100 -6.98 0.71 -3.00
C GLN A 100 -7.22 1.75 -4.10
N ASN A 101 -8.46 1.87 -4.57
CA ASN A 101 -8.85 2.83 -5.61
C ASN A 101 -9.71 3.96 -5.05
N SER A 102 -9.76 5.10 -5.74
CA SER A 102 -10.59 6.25 -5.37
C SER A 102 -11.27 6.87 -6.59
N LEU A 103 -12.60 7.02 -6.55
CA LEU A 103 -13.34 7.76 -7.57
C LEU A 103 -12.99 9.24 -7.53
N GLY A 104 -12.74 9.80 -6.34
CA GLY A 104 -12.42 11.21 -6.18
C GLY A 104 -11.14 11.61 -6.93
N LYS A 105 -10.13 10.75 -6.90
CA LYS A 105 -8.88 10.91 -7.63
C LYS A 105 -9.02 10.66 -9.13
N THR A 106 -9.86 9.70 -9.49
CA THR A 106 -10.03 9.21 -10.86
C THR A 106 -10.91 10.14 -11.71
N PHE A 107 -11.97 10.70 -11.11
CA PHE A 107 -13.03 11.44 -11.81
C PHE A 107 -13.24 12.86 -11.26
N SER A 108 -12.29 13.38 -10.47
CA SER A 108 -12.40 14.70 -9.82
C SER A 108 -13.61 14.86 -8.89
N LEU A 109 -14.15 13.74 -8.40
CA LEU A 109 -15.31 13.68 -7.48
C LEU A 109 -14.86 13.61 -6.01
N THR A 110 -13.88 14.43 -5.61
CA THR A 110 -13.27 14.35 -4.27
C THR A 110 -14.30 14.52 -3.14
N GLY A 111 -15.35 15.31 -3.35
CA GLY A 111 -16.45 15.49 -2.41
C GLY A 111 -17.32 14.25 -2.17
N TRP A 112 -17.29 13.27 -3.07
CA TRP A 112 -18.16 12.07 -2.98
C TRP A 112 -17.62 11.03 -2.01
N LYS A 113 -16.34 11.14 -1.62
CA LYS A 113 -15.69 10.23 -0.66
C LYS A 113 -15.98 8.76 -0.98
N THR A 114 -15.76 8.37 -2.24
CA THR A 114 -15.96 6.99 -2.70
C THR A 114 -14.64 6.36 -3.14
N GLY A 115 -14.38 5.17 -2.61
CA GLY A 115 -13.21 4.35 -2.91
C GLY A 115 -13.50 2.89 -2.59
N TRP A 116 -12.63 1.99 -3.02
CA TRP A 116 -12.75 0.55 -2.78
C TRP A 116 -11.38 -0.10 -2.71
N ALA A 117 -11.32 -1.33 -2.20
CA ALA A 117 -10.11 -2.13 -2.21
C ALA A 117 -10.34 -3.46 -2.93
N ASN A 118 -9.35 -3.91 -3.69
CA ASN A 118 -9.32 -5.21 -4.34
C ASN A 118 -8.24 -6.07 -3.65
N SER A 119 -8.58 -7.32 -3.33
CA SER A 119 -7.66 -8.35 -2.86
C SER A 119 -8.05 -9.70 -3.47
N SER A 120 -7.16 -10.69 -3.42
CA SER A 120 -7.53 -12.06 -3.84
C SER A 120 -8.65 -12.62 -2.98
N SER A 121 -9.48 -13.52 -3.51
CA SER A 121 -10.55 -14.19 -2.76
C SER A 121 -10.04 -15.09 -1.63
N THR A 122 -8.81 -15.60 -1.74
CA THR A 122 -8.10 -16.34 -0.70
C THR A 122 -7.44 -15.42 0.33
N PHE A 123 -7.59 -14.10 0.20
CA PHE A 123 -7.11 -13.14 1.18
C PHE A 123 -8.06 -13.16 2.37
N ASP A 124 -7.74 -14.00 3.35
CA ASP A 124 -8.53 -14.14 4.57
C ASP A 124 -8.24 -12.96 5.50
N MET A 125 -8.89 -11.83 5.22
CA MET A 125 -8.97 -10.71 6.16
C MET A 125 -10.09 -11.09 7.13
N GLY A 126 -9.73 -11.78 8.22
CA GLY A 126 -10.64 -12.36 9.21
C GLY A 126 -12.06 -11.79 9.18
N SER A 127 -13.01 -12.67 8.85
CA SER A 127 -14.42 -12.37 8.59
C SER A 127 -15.14 -11.74 9.79
N GLU A 128 -15.01 -10.43 9.95
CA GLU A 128 -16.04 -9.60 10.56
C GLU A 128 -16.22 -8.39 9.67
N THR A 129 -17.42 -8.23 9.11
CA THR A 129 -17.88 -7.02 8.44
C THR A 129 -17.85 -5.87 9.44
N SER A 130 -16.66 -5.31 9.65
CA SER A 130 -16.50 -4.09 10.42
C SER A 130 -17.08 -2.95 9.58
N PRO A 131 -17.93 -2.08 10.14
CA PRO A 131 -18.42 -0.88 9.46
C PRO A 131 -17.32 0.17 9.24
N PHE A 132 -16.04 -0.23 9.21
CA PHE A 132 -14.85 0.62 9.02
C PHE A 132 -14.54 0.94 7.55
N PHE A 133 -15.20 0.29 6.60
CA PHE A 133 -15.02 0.56 5.17
C PHE A 133 -15.51 1.95 4.65
N PRO A 134 -16.37 2.75 5.32
CA PRO A 134 -16.76 4.06 4.79
C PRO A 134 -15.66 5.13 4.87
N HIS A 135 -14.57 4.92 5.62
CA HIS A 135 -13.64 6.00 5.99
C HIS A 135 -12.23 5.93 5.39
N ILE A 136 -11.95 5.02 4.44
CA ILE A 136 -10.67 5.05 3.68
C ILE A 136 -10.58 6.29 2.75
N CYS A 137 -11.65 7.08 2.63
CA CYS A 137 -11.78 8.18 1.68
C CYS A 137 -11.14 9.52 2.08
N ASN A 138 -10.19 9.56 3.03
CA ASN A 138 -9.50 10.82 3.34
C ASN A 138 -8.00 10.66 3.59
N ILE A 139 -7.28 9.99 2.67
CA ILE A 139 -5.83 10.12 2.59
C ILE A 139 -5.51 11.34 1.72
N ASN A 140 -5.37 12.50 2.37
CA ASN A 140 -4.78 13.69 1.78
C ASN A 140 -3.32 13.43 1.37
N SER A 141 -2.89 14.15 0.35
CA SER A 141 -1.69 14.00 -0.49
C SER A 141 -0.30 13.94 0.17
N ASN A 142 -0.18 13.84 1.50
CA ASN A 142 1.10 13.85 2.23
C ASN A 142 1.35 12.61 3.11
N ALA A 143 0.60 11.52 2.96
CA ALA A 143 0.74 10.38 3.86
C ALA A 143 1.79 9.35 3.37
N VAL A 144 3.02 9.51 3.85
CA VAL A 144 3.61 8.47 4.68
C VAL A 144 3.24 8.83 6.13
N CYS A 145 2.46 7.98 6.82
CA CYS A 145 2.20 7.96 8.28
C CYS A 145 0.93 8.65 8.88
N CYS A 146 0.52 8.10 10.05
CA CYS A 146 -0.25 8.64 11.20
C CYS A 146 -1.79 8.82 11.18
N CYS A 147 -2.44 8.29 12.24
CA CYS A 147 -3.64 8.83 12.88
C CYS A 147 -3.67 8.46 14.38
N ASN A 148 -3.30 9.38 15.27
CA ASN A 148 -3.41 9.20 16.71
C ASN A 148 -4.71 9.85 17.20
N SER A 149 -5.59 9.11 17.86
CA SER A 149 -6.47 9.64 18.92
C SER A 149 -7.09 8.47 19.70
N SER A 150 -6.71 8.44 20.97
CA SER A 150 -7.33 7.80 22.14
C SER A 150 -8.60 6.96 21.96
N GLN A 151 -8.58 5.85 22.70
CA GLN A 151 -9.65 4.90 23.05
C GLN A 151 -9.67 3.61 22.19
N SER A 152 -9.26 2.55 22.88
CA SER A 152 -9.29 1.13 22.49
C SER A 152 -10.67 0.70 21.96
N PRO A 153 -10.74 -0.20 20.96
CA PRO A 153 -10.69 -1.63 21.28
C PRO A 153 -9.78 -2.48 20.37
N ARG A 154 -9.47 -3.65 20.92
CA ARG A 154 -8.59 -4.74 20.47
C ARG A 154 -8.72 -5.11 18.99
N PHE A 155 -7.61 -5.09 18.27
CA PHE A 155 -7.39 -6.00 17.14
C PHE A 155 -6.60 -7.21 17.65
N LEU A 156 -7.25 -8.37 17.68
CA LEU A 156 -6.59 -9.65 17.88
C LEU A 156 -5.93 -10.05 16.55
N LEU A 157 -4.63 -9.81 16.41
CA LEU A 157 -3.79 -10.68 15.60
C LEU A 157 -3.40 -11.85 16.53
N SER A 158 -4.29 -12.84 16.60
CA SER A 158 -4.01 -14.12 17.25
C SER A 158 -2.87 -14.82 16.47
N GLY A 159 -1.64 -14.62 16.93
CA GLY A 159 -0.66 -15.70 16.88
C GLY A 159 -1.15 -16.79 17.83
N ALA A 160 -1.32 -18.00 17.32
CA ALA A 160 -1.64 -19.17 18.11
C ALA A 160 -0.60 -19.36 19.25
N LYS A 161 -1.11 -19.83 20.40
CA LYS A 161 -0.47 -20.71 21.40
C LYS A 161 0.92 -21.24 20.97
N ASP A 162 2.02 -21.11 21.71
CA ASP A 162 2.26 -20.99 23.17
C ASP A 162 3.38 -19.98 23.47
#